data_AF-A0A969QVE4-F1
#
_entry.id   AF-A0A969QVE4-F1
#
_cell.length_a   1.000
_cell.length_b   1.000
_cell.length_c   1.000
_cell.angle_alpha   90.00
_cell.angle_beta   90.00
_cell.angle_gamma   90.00
#
_symmetry.space_group_name_H-M   'P 1'
#
loop_
_entity.id
_entity.type
_entity.pdbx_description
1 polymer ?
#
loop_
_entity_poly.entity_id
_entity_poly.type
_entity_poly.pdbx_seq_one_letter_code
_entity_poly.pdbx_strand_id
1 'polypeptide(L)'
;TGGAPAFTPEAALAVNGGKYGDIIVQKGAKLESPTNEAKEGGRITLVGPNVRNEGSISTPDGQTILAAGLQVGFRESADPSLRGLNVAVGKVADPVAGDYAGNVSNSGIIGANRGNITLTGREVNQFGVLTSTTSVAFNGRIDLLAEYDKFVSTLGGGITLFDGATGTVNLGRESLIRILPELKSKETTTGTELTLRSQVNITGRTARFGQDSVLLAPNALVNVKLGKLISSTQAGHSH
;
A
#
# COMPACT_ATOMS: atom_id res chain seq x y z
N THR A 1 -26.13 -22.36 0.94
CA THR A 1 -25.01 -21.40 0.92
C THR A 1 -25.22 -20.44 -0.24
N GLY A 2 -26.03 -19.40 -0.04
CA GLY A 2 -26.27 -18.39 -1.07
C GLY A 2 -25.13 -17.38 -1.05
N GLY A 3 -24.14 -17.53 -1.94
CA GLY A 3 -23.13 -16.51 -2.13
C GLY A 3 -23.78 -15.19 -2.53
N ALA A 4 -23.19 -14.07 -2.12
CA ALA A 4 -23.64 -12.76 -2.58
C ALA A 4 -23.72 -12.75 -4.12
N PRO A 5 -24.78 -12.18 -4.71
CA PRO A 5 -24.88 -12.07 -6.16
C PRO A 5 -23.64 -11.37 -6.70
N ALA A 6 -23.16 -11.83 -7.86
CA ALA A 6 -22.02 -11.20 -8.52
C ALA A 6 -22.33 -9.70 -8.71
N PHE A 7 -21.52 -8.85 -8.09
CA PHE A 7 -21.57 -7.42 -8.32
C PHE A 7 -20.91 -7.15 -9.66
N THR A 8 -21.71 -6.78 -10.66
CA THR A 8 -21.20 -6.20 -11.89
C THR A 8 -21.20 -4.69 -11.71
N PRO A 9 -20.04 -4.04 -11.47
CA PRO A 9 -19.99 -2.59 -11.40
C PRO A 9 -20.49 -1.96 -12.70
N GLU A 10 -21.07 -0.77 -12.57
CA GLU A 10 -21.37 0.07 -13.72
C GLU A 10 -20.10 0.27 -14.56
N ALA A 11 -20.27 0.38 -15.89
CA ALA A 11 -19.16 0.66 -16.79
C ALA A 11 -18.46 1.94 -16.31
N ALA A 12 -17.16 1.83 -16.02
CA ALA A 12 -16.41 2.96 -15.50
C ALA A 12 -16.50 4.15 -16.47
N LEU A 13 -16.69 5.34 -15.90
CA LEU A 13 -16.79 6.59 -16.65
C LEU A 13 -15.49 6.81 -17.42
N ALA A 14 -15.49 6.46 -18.70
CA ALA A 14 -14.42 6.75 -19.62
C ALA A 14 -14.60 8.19 -20.13
N VAL A 15 -13.69 9.09 -19.74
CA VAL A 15 -13.70 10.47 -20.23
C VAL A 15 -13.21 10.48 -21.68
N ASN A 16 -13.79 11.33 -22.53
CA ASN A 16 -13.50 11.52 -23.98
C ASN A 16 -12.09 11.05 -24.41
N GLY A 17 -11.98 9.79 -24.83
CA GLY A 17 -10.70 9.14 -25.15
C GLY A 17 -10.45 7.77 -24.49
N GLY A 18 -11.39 7.22 -23.72
CA GLY A 18 -11.29 5.83 -23.21
C GLY A 18 -10.53 5.68 -21.89
N LYS A 19 -10.16 6.78 -21.22
CA LYS A 19 -9.42 6.75 -19.94
C LYS A 19 -10.36 6.76 -18.75
N TYR A 20 -10.07 5.93 -17.76
CA TYR A 20 -10.76 5.99 -16.47
C TYR A 20 -10.32 7.21 -15.65
N GLY A 21 -11.20 7.70 -14.77
CA GLY A 21 -10.94 8.84 -13.91
C GLY A 21 -10.02 8.52 -12.72
N ASP A 22 -9.18 9.49 -12.34
CA ASP A 22 -8.30 9.40 -11.18
C ASP A 22 -9.07 9.60 -9.86
N ILE A 23 -8.49 9.13 -8.75
CA ILE A 23 -8.98 9.41 -7.40
C ILE A 23 -8.16 10.55 -6.79
N ILE A 24 -8.85 11.62 -6.38
CA ILE A 24 -8.23 12.79 -5.77
C ILE A 24 -8.92 13.12 -4.45
N VAL A 25 -8.18 12.99 -3.35
CA VAL A 25 -8.58 13.55 -2.05
C VAL A 25 -8.05 14.98 -2.00
N GLN A 26 -8.95 15.95 -2.15
CA GLN A 26 -8.58 17.35 -2.25
C GLN A 26 -8.12 17.95 -0.91
N LYS A 27 -7.38 19.06 -0.98
CA LYS A 27 -6.97 19.82 0.20
C LYS A 27 -8.17 20.18 1.06
N GLY A 28 -8.05 19.97 2.37
CA GLY A 28 -9.12 20.18 3.34
C GLY A 28 -10.12 19.03 3.47
N ALA A 29 -10.12 18.06 2.54
CA ALA A 29 -10.93 16.86 2.70
C ALA A 29 -10.39 15.98 3.84
N LYS A 30 -11.31 15.37 4.60
CA LYS A 30 -11.01 14.45 5.70
C LYS A 30 -11.71 13.13 5.44
N LEU A 31 -10.93 12.05 5.40
CA LEU A 31 -11.45 10.68 5.36
C LEU A 31 -11.07 9.98 6.65
N GLU A 32 -12.06 9.53 7.41
CA GLU A 32 -11.84 8.93 8.72
C GLU A 32 -12.57 7.60 8.80
N SER A 33 -11.86 6.57 9.26
CA SER A 33 -12.45 5.30 9.64
C SER A 33 -12.12 5.05 11.11
N PRO A 34 -13.13 5.04 12.00
CA PRO A 34 -12.89 4.96 13.42
C PRO A 34 -12.35 3.58 13.83
N THR A 35 -11.80 3.53 15.05
CA THR A 35 -11.52 2.28 15.78
C THR A 35 -12.55 2.08 16.87
N ASN A 36 -12.69 0.85 17.36
CA ASN A 36 -13.47 0.51 18.55
C ASN A 36 -12.56 0.25 19.79
N GLU A 37 -13.19 -0.04 20.93
CA GLU A 37 -12.48 -0.37 22.18
C GLU A 37 -11.63 -1.65 22.08
N ALA A 38 -12.03 -2.57 21.20
CA ALA A 38 -11.29 -3.80 20.90
C ALA A 38 -10.07 -3.57 19.98
N LYS A 39 -9.80 -2.32 19.58
CA LYS A 39 -8.72 -1.96 18.64
C LYS A 39 -8.88 -2.66 17.28
N GLU A 40 -10.12 -2.73 16.82
CA GLU A 40 -10.46 -3.14 15.48
C GLU A 40 -10.82 -1.88 14.68
N GLY A 41 -9.85 -1.42 13.89
CA GLY A 41 -10.03 -0.27 13.01
C GLY A 41 -10.62 -0.64 11.67
N GLY A 42 -11.35 0.30 11.07
CA GLY A 42 -11.83 0.15 9.70
C GLY A 42 -10.77 0.41 8.62
N ARG A 43 -11.18 0.31 7.36
CA ARG A 43 -10.29 0.44 6.20
C ARG A 43 -10.75 1.56 5.28
N ILE A 44 -9.79 2.35 4.80
CA ILE A 44 -9.97 3.26 3.66
C ILE A 44 -9.14 2.72 2.50
N THR A 45 -9.77 2.50 1.35
CA THR A 45 -9.11 1.97 0.15
C THR A 45 -9.49 2.83 -1.04
N LEU A 46 -8.49 3.48 -1.64
CA LEU A 46 -8.63 4.31 -2.82
C LEU A 46 -7.93 3.60 -3.99
N VAL A 47 -8.71 3.27 -5.02
CA VAL A 47 -8.27 2.53 -6.20
C VAL A 47 -8.67 3.30 -7.44
N GLY A 48 -7.71 3.55 -8.32
CA GLY A 48 -7.94 4.19 -9.61
C GLY A 48 -6.72 4.09 -10.50
N PRO A 49 -6.77 4.63 -11.73
CA PRO A 49 -5.60 4.70 -12.61
C PRO A 49 -4.46 5.44 -11.92
N ASN A 50 -4.75 6.61 -11.35
CA ASN A 50 -3.87 7.34 -10.46
C ASN A 50 -4.62 7.72 -9.18
N VAL A 51 -3.88 7.83 -8.08
CA VAL A 51 -4.42 8.14 -6.77
C VAL A 51 -3.60 9.26 -6.13
N ARG A 52 -4.24 10.39 -5.81
CA ARG A 52 -3.59 11.54 -5.18
C ARG A 52 -4.29 11.91 -3.87
N ASN A 53 -3.55 11.95 -2.78
CA ASN A 53 -4.00 12.50 -1.51
C ASN A 53 -3.33 13.86 -1.22
N GLU A 54 -4.15 14.90 -1.11
CA GLU A 54 -3.77 16.24 -0.63
C GLU A 54 -4.51 16.64 0.65
N GLY A 55 -5.42 15.78 1.14
CA GLY A 55 -6.19 15.99 2.36
C GLY A 55 -5.60 15.23 3.55
N SER A 56 -6.47 14.82 4.47
CA SER A 56 -6.10 13.98 5.62
C SER A 56 -6.88 12.66 5.64
N ILE A 57 -6.16 11.56 5.81
CA ILE A 57 -6.73 10.21 5.95
C ILE A 57 -6.34 9.65 7.33
N SER A 58 -7.32 9.14 8.07
CA SER A 58 -7.11 8.56 9.41
C SER A 58 -7.78 7.19 9.52
N THR A 59 -6.98 6.16 9.82
CA THR A 59 -7.43 4.77 10.04
C THR A 59 -6.72 4.16 11.26
N PRO A 60 -6.97 4.65 12.50
CA PRO A 60 -6.44 4.04 13.72
C PRO A 60 -6.83 2.57 13.80
N ASP A 61 -5.89 1.71 14.22
CA ASP A 61 -6.01 0.25 14.34
C ASP A 61 -6.47 -0.47 13.06
N GLY A 62 -6.45 0.25 11.94
CA GLY A 62 -7.02 -0.16 10.68
C GLY A 62 -6.01 -0.05 9.55
N GLN A 63 -6.53 0.09 8.33
CA GLN A 63 -5.72 0.05 7.12
C GLN A 63 -6.07 1.18 6.15
N THR A 64 -5.04 1.91 5.70
CA THR A 64 -5.16 2.79 4.53
C THR A 64 -4.45 2.16 3.34
N ILE A 65 -5.13 2.06 2.20
CA ILE A 65 -4.56 1.61 0.92
C ILE A 65 -4.80 2.68 -0.13
N LEU A 66 -3.72 3.13 -0.78
CA LEU A 66 -3.75 3.89 -2.03
C LEU A 66 -3.13 3.00 -3.13
N ALA A 67 -3.93 2.58 -4.10
CA ALA A 67 -3.49 1.68 -5.17
C ALA A 67 -3.75 2.29 -6.55
N ALA A 68 -2.69 2.56 -7.29
CA ALA A 68 -2.75 3.15 -8.62
C ALA A 68 -2.48 2.09 -9.69
N GLY A 69 -3.46 1.84 -10.55
CA GLY A 69 -3.37 0.91 -11.69
C GLY A 69 -4.71 0.67 -12.37
N LEU A 70 -4.66 0.06 -13.55
CA LEU A 70 -5.84 -0.36 -14.31
C LEU A 70 -6.37 -1.73 -13.87
N GLN A 71 -5.53 -2.49 -13.18
CA GLN A 71 -5.91 -3.74 -12.51
C GLN A 71 -5.33 -3.72 -11.10
N VAL A 72 -6.17 -3.93 -10.10
CA VAL A 72 -5.75 -4.03 -8.70
C VAL A 72 -6.39 -5.25 -8.08
N GLY A 73 -5.55 -6.13 -7.54
CA GLY A 73 -5.94 -7.34 -6.85
C GLY A 73 -5.74 -7.21 -5.34
N PHE A 74 -6.64 -7.81 -4.58
CA PHE A 74 -6.56 -7.89 -3.13
C PHE A 74 -6.52 -9.34 -2.69
N ARG A 75 -5.75 -9.63 -1.64
CA ARG A 75 -5.72 -10.93 -0.98
C ARG A 75 -5.43 -10.76 0.49
N GLU A 76 -5.74 -11.76 1.29
CA GLU A 76 -5.25 -11.81 2.67
C GLU A 76 -3.72 -11.85 2.69
N SER A 77 -3.13 -11.19 3.68
CA SER A 77 -1.68 -11.21 3.85
C SER A 77 -1.21 -12.57 4.37
N ALA A 78 -0.22 -13.15 3.70
CA ALA A 78 0.55 -14.27 4.24
C ALA A 78 1.64 -13.82 5.24
N ASP A 79 1.96 -12.52 5.26
CA ASP A 79 2.85 -11.92 6.26
C ASP A 79 2.03 -11.53 7.50
N PRO A 80 2.25 -12.18 8.66
CA PRO A 80 1.48 -11.92 9.87
C PRO A 80 1.66 -10.50 10.42
N SER A 81 2.76 -9.81 10.05
CA SER A 81 3.01 -8.42 10.46
C SER A 81 2.11 -7.41 9.74
N LEU A 82 1.45 -7.80 8.65
CA LEU A 82 0.45 -7.00 7.95
C LEU A 82 -0.95 -7.48 8.35
N ARG A 83 -1.60 -6.71 9.23
CA ARG A 83 -3.02 -6.90 9.53
C ARG A 83 -3.86 -6.33 8.40
N GLY A 84 -4.63 -7.18 7.71
CA GLY A 84 -5.52 -6.77 6.63
C GLY A 84 -5.10 -7.31 5.26
N LEU A 85 -5.38 -6.53 4.21
CA LEU A 85 -5.20 -6.98 2.84
C LEU A 85 -3.81 -6.64 2.31
N ASN A 86 -3.23 -7.58 1.60
CA ASN A 86 -2.14 -7.34 0.67
C ASN A 86 -2.72 -6.93 -0.70
N VAL A 87 -2.04 -6.02 -1.38
CA VAL A 87 -2.52 -5.36 -2.59
C VAL A 87 -1.50 -5.51 -3.71
N ALA A 88 -1.97 -5.88 -4.89
CA ALA A 88 -1.14 -6.08 -6.06
C ALA A 88 -1.65 -5.22 -7.22
N VAL A 89 -0.73 -4.48 -7.85
CA VAL A 89 -1.03 -3.72 -9.06
C VAL A 89 -0.64 -4.57 -10.28
N GLY A 90 -1.62 -4.80 -11.15
CA GLY A 90 -1.43 -5.42 -12.45
C GLY A 90 -1.12 -4.36 -13.49
N LYS A 91 -1.88 -4.34 -14.59
CA LYS A 91 -1.66 -3.43 -15.71
C LYS A 91 -1.72 -1.96 -15.31
N VAL A 92 -0.80 -1.17 -15.87
CA VAL A 92 -0.79 0.32 -15.80
C VAL A 92 -0.86 1.00 -17.17
N ALA A 93 -0.76 0.23 -18.24
CA ALA A 93 -0.94 0.69 -19.61
C ALA A 93 -2.18 0.06 -20.23
N ASP A 94 -2.97 0.89 -20.91
CA ASP A 94 -4.13 0.46 -21.68
C ASP A 94 -3.72 0.19 -23.14
N PRO A 95 -4.20 -0.89 -23.78
CA PRO A 95 -3.84 -1.20 -25.17
C PRO A 95 -4.21 -0.12 -26.20
N VAL A 96 -5.20 0.73 -25.90
CA VAL A 96 -5.70 1.77 -26.79
C VAL A 96 -5.30 3.15 -26.29
N ALA A 97 -5.54 3.45 -25.01
CA ALA A 97 -5.29 4.77 -24.43
C ALA A 97 -3.83 4.99 -23.99
N GLY A 98 -2.99 3.94 -24.05
CA GLY A 98 -1.57 3.99 -23.77
C GLY A 98 -1.22 4.00 -22.27
N ASP A 99 -0.04 4.50 -21.96
CA ASP A 99 0.50 4.56 -20.59
C ASP A 99 0.01 5.84 -19.88
N TYR A 100 -0.94 5.69 -18.93
CA TYR A 100 -1.50 6.82 -18.19
C TYR A 100 -1.80 6.53 -16.72
N ALA A 101 -1.53 5.32 -16.23
CA ALA A 101 -1.86 4.90 -14.87
C ALA A 101 -0.60 4.56 -14.06
N GLY A 102 -0.82 4.20 -12.80
CA GLY A 102 0.22 3.70 -11.91
C GLY A 102 0.90 4.79 -11.08
N ASN A 103 0.41 6.03 -11.07
CA ASN A 103 0.94 7.07 -10.18
C ASN A 103 0.12 7.14 -8.87
N VAL A 104 0.77 6.86 -7.74
CA VAL A 104 0.23 7.15 -6.41
C VAL A 104 1.04 8.28 -5.77
N SER A 105 0.35 9.30 -5.27
CA SER A 105 0.97 10.48 -4.67
C SER A 105 0.30 10.87 -3.37
N ASN A 106 1.09 11.11 -2.33
CA ASN A 106 0.64 11.68 -1.08
C ASN A 106 1.40 12.98 -0.81
N SER A 107 0.72 14.12 -0.95
CA SER A 107 1.18 15.43 -0.48
C SER A 107 0.42 15.91 0.76
N GLY A 108 -0.60 15.16 1.19
CA GLY A 108 -1.34 15.37 2.44
C GLY A 108 -0.79 14.57 3.63
N ILE A 109 -1.69 14.24 4.55
CA ILE A 109 -1.38 13.49 5.77
C ILE A 109 -2.14 12.16 5.75
N ILE A 110 -1.45 11.06 6.05
CA ILE A 110 -2.06 9.75 6.26
C ILE A 110 -1.60 9.21 7.62
N GLY A 111 -2.56 8.94 8.50
CA GLY A 111 -2.33 8.40 9.83
C GLY A 111 -3.00 7.04 10.03
N ALA A 112 -2.26 6.06 10.53
CA ALA A 112 -2.79 4.76 10.94
C ALA A 112 -2.14 4.30 12.24
N ASN A 113 -2.53 4.90 13.37
CA ASN A 113 -1.99 4.54 14.69
C ASN A 113 -2.21 3.05 14.94
N ARG A 114 -1.15 2.31 15.30
CA ARG A 114 -1.15 0.84 15.42
C ARG A 114 -1.79 0.11 14.22
N GLY A 115 -1.83 0.77 13.06
CA GLY A 115 -2.40 0.25 11.84
C GLY A 115 -1.36 0.20 10.73
N ASN A 116 -1.83 0.09 9.50
CA ASN A 116 -0.94 0.02 8.35
C ASN A 116 -1.35 0.94 7.21
N ILE A 117 -0.34 1.41 6.48
CA ILE A 117 -0.48 2.29 5.33
C ILE A 117 0.23 1.64 4.15
N THR A 118 -0.46 1.48 3.03
CA THR A 118 0.11 0.94 1.79
C THR A 118 -0.11 1.92 0.65
N LEU A 119 0.97 2.38 0.02
CA LEU A 119 0.94 3.12 -1.25
C LEU A 119 1.56 2.20 -2.30
N THR A 120 0.80 1.85 -3.33
CA THR A 120 1.23 0.91 -4.37
C THR A 120 0.88 1.39 -5.78
N GLY A 121 1.80 1.17 -6.72
CA GLY A 121 1.69 1.62 -8.11
C GLY A 121 3.00 1.42 -8.86
N ARG A 122 3.11 1.99 -10.07
CA ARG A 122 4.39 2.10 -10.78
C ARG A 122 5.27 3.20 -10.19
N GLU A 123 4.67 4.34 -9.88
CA GLU A 123 5.36 5.48 -9.27
C GLU A 123 4.71 5.78 -7.93
N VAL A 124 5.51 5.70 -6.86
CA VAL A 124 5.08 5.99 -5.50
C VAL A 124 5.74 7.27 -5.04
N ASN A 125 4.96 8.32 -4.91
CA ASN A 125 5.42 9.66 -4.58
C ASN A 125 4.95 10.04 -3.18
N GLN A 126 5.81 9.88 -2.18
CA GLN A 126 5.56 10.39 -0.85
C GLN A 126 6.15 11.79 -0.75
N PHE A 127 5.31 12.82 -0.76
CA PHE A 127 5.70 14.22 -0.58
C PHE A 127 5.18 14.89 0.71
N GLY A 128 4.27 14.23 1.45
CA GLY A 128 3.66 14.75 2.68
C GLY A 128 4.06 13.94 3.92
N VAL A 129 3.06 13.55 4.72
CA VAL A 129 3.29 12.81 5.97
C VAL A 129 2.62 11.44 5.96
N LEU A 130 3.38 10.37 6.23
CA LEU A 130 2.86 9.07 6.66
C LEU A 130 3.24 8.85 8.13
N THR A 131 2.25 8.57 8.98
CA THR A 131 2.49 8.33 10.40
C THR A 131 1.75 7.10 10.89
N SER A 132 2.44 6.29 11.69
CA SER A 132 1.86 5.19 12.45
C SER A 132 2.46 5.17 13.85
N THR A 133 2.01 4.24 14.67
CA THR A 133 2.51 4.04 16.04
C THR A 133 2.71 2.56 16.32
N THR A 134 3.53 2.26 17.33
CA THR A 134 3.71 0.90 17.85
C THR A 134 3.40 0.86 19.33
N SER A 135 2.76 -0.22 19.77
CA SER A 135 2.51 -0.53 21.17
C SER A 135 3.11 -1.90 21.52
N VAL A 136 3.00 -2.32 22.78
CA VAL A 136 3.47 -3.64 23.23
C VAL A 136 2.72 -4.81 22.58
N ALA A 137 1.55 -4.57 21.99
CA ALA A 137 0.70 -5.60 21.38
C ALA A 137 0.48 -5.42 19.87
N PHE A 138 0.68 -4.20 19.33
CA PHE A 138 0.38 -3.89 17.94
C PHE A 138 1.53 -3.15 17.26
N ASN A 139 1.91 -3.65 16.10
CA ASN A 139 2.88 -2.99 15.23
C ASN A 139 2.22 -1.99 14.29
N GLY A 140 2.90 -0.88 14.02
CA GLY A 140 2.65 -0.05 12.84
C GLY A 140 3.41 -0.57 11.62
N ARG A 141 2.82 -0.50 10.42
CA ARG A 141 3.47 -0.90 9.15
C ARG A 141 3.22 0.11 8.04
N ILE A 142 4.27 0.50 7.32
CA ILE A 142 4.18 1.42 6.17
C ILE A 142 4.85 0.77 4.97
N ASP A 143 4.09 0.56 3.90
CA ASP A 143 4.55 -0.06 2.66
C ASP A 143 4.49 0.94 1.50
N LEU A 144 5.64 1.20 0.88
CA LEU A 144 5.79 1.95 -0.37
C LEU A 144 6.23 0.98 -1.47
N LEU A 145 5.28 0.55 -2.29
CA LEU A 145 5.46 -0.57 -3.23
C LEU A 145 5.36 -0.07 -4.67
N ALA A 146 6.50 0.23 -5.29
CA ALA A 146 6.60 0.54 -6.70
C ALA A 146 6.70 -0.76 -7.53
N GLU A 147 5.67 -1.60 -7.45
CA GLU A 147 5.57 -2.88 -8.16
C GLU A 147 4.29 -2.90 -8.98
N TYR A 148 4.39 -3.28 -10.25
CA TYR A 148 3.27 -3.24 -11.19
C TYR A 148 3.42 -4.34 -12.26
N ASP A 149 2.44 -4.45 -13.16
CA ASP A 149 2.34 -5.52 -14.15
C ASP A 149 2.40 -6.93 -13.53
N LYS A 150 2.01 -7.06 -12.25
CA LYS A 150 1.84 -8.37 -11.62
C LYS A 150 0.70 -9.10 -12.31
N PHE A 151 0.86 -10.39 -12.53
CA PHE A 151 -0.13 -11.21 -13.20
C PHE A 151 -0.44 -12.46 -12.41
N VAL A 152 -1.65 -12.96 -12.59
CA VAL A 152 -2.14 -14.16 -11.92
C VAL A 152 -2.04 -15.33 -12.89
N SER A 153 -1.50 -16.46 -12.43
CA SER A 153 -1.66 -17.77 -13.08
C SER A 153 -2.60 -18.63 -12.26
N THR A 154 -3.47 -19.35 -12.95
CA THR A 154 -4.40 -20.34 -12.38
C THR A 154 -4.01 -21.78 -12.71
N LEU A 155 -2.79 -21.98 -13.25
CA LEU A 155 -2.29 -23.32 -13.58
C LEU A 155 -2.25 -24.22 -12.34
N GLY A 156 -2.70 -25.47 -12.49
CA GLY A 156 -2.67 -26.46 -11.40
C GLY A 156 -3.76 -26.33 -10.33
N GLY A 157 -4.82 -25.54 -10.57
CA GLY A 157 -5.95 -25.42 -9.65
C GLY A 157 -5.73 -24.47 -8.46
N GLY A 158 -4.61 -23.75 -8.42
CA GLY A 158 -4.30 -22.71 -7.44
C GLY A 158 -4.09 -21.33 -8.09
N ILE A 159 -4.36 -20.26 -7.33
CA ILE A 159 -4.10 -18.88 -7.77
C ILE A 159 -2.72 -18.46 -7.30
N THR A 160 -1.79 -18.27 -8.24
CA THR A 160 -0.43 -17.76 -7.95
C THR A 160 -0.23 -16.39 -8.56
N LEU A 161 0.22 -15.43 -7.75
CA LEU A 161 0.58 -14.09 -8.20
C LEU A 161 2.07 -14.04 -8.51
N PHE A 162 2.43 -13.64 -9.72
CA PHE A 162 3.80 -13.48 -10.17
C PHE A 162 4.22 -12.01 -10.17
N ASP A 163 5.49 -11.78 -9.88
CA ASP A 163 6.08 -10.46 -9.99
C ASP A 163 6.18 -10.03 -11.45
N GLY A 164 5.83 -8.77 -11.69
CA GLY A 164 5.95 -8.11 -12.98
C GLY A 164 7.17 -7.19 -13.01
N ALA A 165 6.91 -5.91 -13.19
CA ALA A 165 7.91 -4.85 -13.26
C ALA A 165 8.01 -4.06 -11.95
N THR A 166 9.13 -3.35 -11.81
CA THR A 166 9.38 -2.43 -10.70
C THR A 166 9.59 -1.01 -11.21
N GLY A 167 9.04 -0.05 -10.49
CA GLY A 167 9.08 1.36 -10.82
C GLY A 167 9.87 2.18 -9.82
N THR A 168 9.38 3.35 -9.42
CA THR A 168 10.17 4.27 -8.58
C THR A 168 9.42 4.66 -7.33
N VAL A 169 10.12 4.67 -6.20
CA VAL A 169 9.66 5.32 -4.97
C VAL A 169 10.41 6.63 -4.78
N ASN A 170 9.69 7.73 -4.61
CA ASN A 170 10.24 9.05 -4.34
C ASN A 170 9.74 9.54 -2.99
N LEU A 171 10.66 9.80 -2.07
CA LEU A 171 10.42 10.62 -0.88
C LEU A 171 10.81 12.05 -1.24
N GLY A 172 9.84 12.96 -1.19
CA GLY A 172 10.01 14.36 -1.57
C GLY A 172 10.81 15.15 -0.55
N ARG A 173 11.13 16.39 -0.91
CA ARG A 173 11.74 17.34 0.03
C ARG A 173 10.83 17.48 1.27
N GLU A 174 11.44 17.48 2.46
CA GLU A 174 10.74 17.66 3.75
C GLU A 174 9.62 16.62 4.02
N SER A 175 9.57 15.53 3.25
CA SER A 175 8.62 14.44 3.49
C SER A 175 8.93 13.70 4.79
N LEU A 176 7.89 13.20 5.45
CA LEU A 176 8.00 12.51 6.73
C LEU A 176 7.33 11.13 6.68
N ILE A 177 8.11 10.11 7.01
CA ILE A 177 7.62 8.78 7.36
C ILE A 177 8.01 8.53 8.81
N ARG A 178 7.03 8.23 9.68
CA ARG A 178 7.34 7.89 11.07
C ARG A 178 6.49 6.77 11.64
N ILE A 179 7.11 5.99 12.51
CA ILE A 179 6.44 5.02 13.38
C ILE A 179 6.96 5.24 14.79
N LEU A 180 6.13 5.78 15.69
CA LEU A 180 6.57 6.15 17.04
C LEU A 180 5.97 5.22 18.12
N PRO A 181 6.71 4.93 19.21
CA PRO A 181 6.18 4.18 20.33
C PRO A 181 5.08 4.95 21.07
N GLU A 182 4.05 4.24 21.52
CA GLU A 182 3.00 4.79 22.38
C GLU A 182 3.43 4.80 23.84
N LEU A 183 4.26 5.78 24.21
CA LEU A 183 4.86 5.89 25.55
C LEU A 183 3.84 6.08 26.69
N LYS A 184 2.59 6.44 26.37
CA LYS A 184 1.50 6.62 27.35
C LYS A 184 0.59 5.40 27.47
N SER A 185 0.83 4.34 26.69
CA SER A 185 0.02 3.13 26.75
C SER A 185 0.26 2.40 28.08
N LYS A 186 -0.84 1.93 28.72
CA LYS A 186 -0.79 1.10 29.92
C LYS A 186 -0.91 -0.39 29.62
N GLU A 187 -0.99 -0.74 28.33
CA GLU A 187 -1.08 -2.12 27.88
C GLU A 187 0.15 -2.89 28.32
N THR A 188 -0.07 -4.12 28.74
CA THR A 188 0.99 -5.06 29.07
C THR A 188 0.76 -6.33 28.27
N THR A 189 1.84 -7.01 27.92
CA THR A 189 1.80 -8.34 27.31
C THR A 189 2.67 -9.26 28.16
N THR A 190 2.36 -10.55 28.18
CA THR A 190 3.15 -11.54 28.92
C THR A 190 4.53 -11.78 28.28
N GLY A 191 4.71 -11.37 27.02
CA GLY A 191 6.00 -11.38 26.34
C GLY A 191 6.88 -10.17 26.69
N THR A 192 8.20 -10.32 26.59
CA THR A 192 9.16 -9.24 26.80
C THR A 192 9.38 -8.37 25.56
N GLU A 193 8.84 -8.79 24.40
CA GLU A 193 8.98 -8.11 23.12
C GLU A 193 7.71 -8.31 22.27
N LEU A 194 7.44 -7.36 21.37
CA LEU A 194 6.40 -7.51 20.36
C LEU A 194 6.82 -8.59 19.36
N THR A 195 6.05 -9.68 19.26
CA THR A 195 6.35 -10.82 18.38
C THR A 195 6.47 -10.41 16.90
N LEU A 196 5.75 -9.38 16.49
CA LEU A 196 5.77 -8.83 15.13
C LEU A 196 6.25 -7.39 15.19
N ARG A 197 7.51 -7.13 14.85
CA ARG A 197 8.04 -5.75 14.89
C ARG A 197 7.33 -4.83 13.90
N SER A 198 7.33 -3.54 14.21
CA SER A 198 6.97 -2.50 13.24
C SER A 198 7.85 -2.54 12.02
N GLN A 199 7.31 -2.11 10.88
CA GLN A 199 8.04 -2.16 9.61
C GLN A 199 7.80 -0.93 8.74
N VAL A 200 8.86 -0.51 8.05
CA VAL A 200 8.77 0.33 6.86
C VAL A 200 9.37 -0.45 5.70
N ASN A 201 8.57 -0.75 4.69
CA ASN A 201 9.00 -1.51 3.51
C ASN A 201 8.96 -0.60 2.28
N ILE A 202 10.08 -0.53 1.57
CA ILE A 202 10.22 0.21 0.32
C ILE A 202 10.67 -0.77 -0.76
N THR A 203 9.84 -0.96 -1.78
CA THR A 203 10.15 -1.85 -2.90
C THR A 203 10.05 -1.05 -4.20
N GLY A 204 11.02 -1.21 -5.09
CA GLY A 204 10.98 -0.60 -6.42
C GLY A 204 12.21 -0.93 -7.25
N ARG A 205 12.34 -0.32 -8.42
CA ARG A 205 13.58 -0.31 -9.20
C ARG A 205 14.57 0.69 -8.62
N THR A 206 14.06 1.84 -8.18
CA THR A 206 14.84 2.87 -7.48
C THR A 206 14.04 3.45 -6.32
N ALA A 207 14.74 3.88 -5.27
CA ALA A 207 14.19 4.70 -4.19
C ALA A 207 15.03 5.97 -4.07
N ARG A 208 14.37 7.13 -4.07
CA ARG A 208 15.02 8.45 -3.97
C ARG A 208 14.58 9.14 -2.70
N PHE A 209 15.55 9.62 -1.93
CA PHE A 209 15.32 10.42 -0.72
C PHE A 209 15.62 11.87 -1.04
N GLY A 210 14.58 12.70 -1.01
CA GLY A 210 14.67 14.13 -1.22
C GLY A 210 15.41 14.82 -0.07
N GLN A 211 15.83 16.05 -0.34
CA GLN A 211 16.47 16.91 0.66
C GLN A 211 15.59 17.03 1.91
N ASP A 212 16.18 16.89 3.09
CA ASP A 212 15.48 17.00 4.39
C ASP A 212 14.28 16.04 4.55
N SER A 213 14.21 14.96 3.75
CA SER A 213 13.27 13.88 3.98
C SER A 213 13.67 13.08 5.23
N VAL A 214 12.68 12.69 6.04
CA VAL A 214 12.89 12.00 7.31
C VAL A 214 12.14 10.68 7.33
N LEU A 215 12.85 9.61 7.62
CA LEU A 215 12.29 8.32 8.02
C LEU A 215 12.70 8.06 9.47
N LEU A 216 11.74 8.16 10.39
CA LEU A 216 11.95 7.94 11.83
C LEU A 216 11.06 6.81 12.35
N ALA A 217 11.61 5.62 12.49
CA ALA A 217 10.89 4.45 12.96
C ALA A 217 11.72 3.68 14.00
N PRO A 218 11.91 4.24 15.22
CA PRO A 218 12.68 3.57 16.27
C PRO A 218 12.14 2.15 16.54
N ASN A 219 13.05 1.18 16.58
CA ASN A 219 12.78 -0.26 16.77
C ASN A 219 11.94 -0.93 15.66
N ALA A 220 11.62 -0.23 14.57
CA ALA A 220 11.03 -0.85 13.39
C ALA A 220 12.11 -1.45 12.49
N LEU A 221 11.76 -2.50 11.74
CA LEU A 221 12.56 -2.98 10.63
C LEU A 221 12.34 -2.07 9.42
N VAL A 222 13.43 -1.58 8.82
CA VAL A 222 13.37 -0.81 7.58
C VAL A 222 13.95 -1.66 6.46
N ASN A 223 13.10 -2.11 5.54
CA ASN A 223 13.49 -2.94 4.41
C ASN A 223 13.45 -2.12 3.13
N VAL A 224 14.56 -2.11 2.38
CA VAL A 224 14.64 -1.45 1.07
C VAL A 224 15.06 -2.48 0.03
N LYS A 225 14.14 -2.84 -0.87
CA LYS A 225 14.36 -3.83 -1.94
C LYS A 225 14.35 -3.11 -3.28
N LEU A 226 15.54 -2.98 -3.88
CA LEU A 226 15.72 -2.30 -5.17
C LEU A 226 16.18 -3.26 -6.25
N GLY A 227 15.62 -3.10 -7.44
CA GLY A 227 16.03 -3.84 -8.64
C GLY A 227 14.86 -4.35 -9.45
N LYS A 228 15.15 -5.12 -10.49
CA LYS A 228 14.13 -5.83 -11.26
C LYS A 228 13.73 -7.08 -10.47
N LEU A 229 12.43 -7.27 -10.23
CA LEU A 229 11.94 -8.53 -9.69
C LEU A 229 12.02 -9.58 -10.80
N ILE A 230 12.70 -10.68 -10.51
CA ILE A 230 12.76 -11.83 -11.40
C ILE A 230 11.78 -12.87 -10.88
N SER A 231 10.70 -13.12 -11.63
CA SER A 231 9.86 -14.28 -11.39
C SER A 231 10.64 -15.53 -11.82
N SER A 232 10.94 -16.42 -10.88
CA SER A 232 11.64 -17.67 -11.19
C SER A 232 10.70 -18.59 -11.97
N THR A 233 10.75 -18.53 -13.29
CA THR A 233 10.17 -19.55 -14.16
C THR A 233 11.13 -19.80 -15.32
N GLN A 234 12.18 -20.58 -15.05
CA GLN A 234 12.74 -21.55 -15.99
C GLN A 234 13.76 -22.45 -15.28
N ALA A 235 13.30 -23.61 -14.82
CA ALA A 235 14.09 -24.82 -14.62
C ALA A 235 13.12 -26.00 -14.70
N GLY A 236 13.20 -26.95 -15.62
CA GLY A 236 13.96 -27.06 -16.85
C GLY A 236 13.22 -28.03 -17.75
N HIS A 237 13.35 -27.88 -19.07
CA HIS A 237 13.07 -28.94 -20.02
C HIS A 237 14.33 -29.10 -20.88
N SER A 238 15.25 -29.94 -20.40
CA SER A 238 16.17 -30.67 -21.26
C SER A 238 16.22 -32.11 -20.76
N HIS A 239 15.53 -33.00 -21.45
CA HIS A 239 16.08 -34.19 -22.12
C HIS A 239 14.94 -34.94 -22.79
#